data_AF-A0A6S7JQ03-F1
#
_entry.id   AF-A0A6S7JQ03-F1
#
_cell.length_a   1.000
_cell.length_b   1.000
_cell.length_c   1.000
_cell.angle_alpha   90.00
_cell.angle_beta   90.00
_cell.angle_gamma   90.00
#
_symmetry.space_group_name_H-M   'P 1'
#
loop_
_entity.id
_entity.type
_entity.pdbx_description
1 polymer ?
#
loop_
_entity_poly.entity_id
_entity_poly.type
_entity_poly.pdbx_seq_one_letter_code
_entity_poly.pdbx_strand_id
1 'polypeptide(L)'
;MTDKNGVGVTEIGHDSESRVQVHGYEDRGEYSRRIKYNVTMDHIIAIITGSNNCEQFIKYECRNAAFWFGHDRPYSWWVSRENLKMTYWGGAQPNSGKCACGMSANCLKPTERCNCDQNDNVWTEDSGYLTDKSALPVIELRFGTGQTRFYKETLSE
;
A
#
# COMPACT_ATOMS: atom_id res chain seq x y z
N MET A 1 14.26 -20.57 -7.34
CA MET A 1 14.68 -19.52 -8.29
C MET A 1 13.97 -19.80 -9.60
N THR A 2 12.86 -19.12 -9.83
CA THR A 2 12.15 -19.14 -11.12
C THR A 2 12.82 -18.09 -12.01
N ASP A 3 13.16 -18.52 -13.22
CA ASP A 3 13.81 -17.69 -14.23
C ASP A 3 12.77 -16.77 -14.89
N LYS A 4 12.92 -15.46 -14.72
CA LYS A 4 12.36 -14.46 -15.65
C LYS A 4 13.54 -13.88 -16.43
N ASN A 5 13.76 -14.37 -17.66
CA ASN A 5 14.72 -13.80 -18.62
C ASN A 5 16.21 -13.80 -18.17
N GLY A 6 16.69 -14.87 -17.55
CA GLY A 6 18.02 -15.02 -16.98
C GLY A 6 18.20 -14.43 -15.57
N VAL A 7 17.12 -13.94 -14.94
CA VAL A 7 17.16 -13.30 -13.62
C VAL A 7 16.64 -14.27 -12.56
N GLY A 8 17.49 -14.55 -11.55
CA GLY A 8 17.09 -15.32 -10.38
C GLY A 8 16.16 -14.52 -9.47
N VAL A 9 14.92 -14.96 -9.33
CA VAL A 9 13.93 -14.34 -8.44
C VAL A 9 13.79 -15.13 -7.14
N THR A 10 13.71 -14.40 -6.03
CA THR A 10 13.30 -14.90 -4.72
C THR A 10 12.00 -14.23 -4.33
N GLU A 11 11.00 -15.03 -4.00
CA GLU A 11 9.66 -14.57 -3.61
C GLU A 11 9.44 -14.92 -2.14
N ILE A 12 8.88 -13.97 -1.39
CA ILE A 12 8.68 -14.09 0.05
C ILE A 12 7.22 -13.76 0.36
N GLY A 13 6.44 -14.79 0.65
CA GLY A 13 5.04 -14.62 1.02
C GLY A 13 4.81 -14.12 2.45
N HIS A 14 3.56 -13.73 2.71
CA HIS A 14 3.09 -13.21 3.99
C HIS A 14 1.60 -13.52 4.26
N ASP A 15 1.16 -13.32 5.49
CA ASP A 15 -0.21 -13.64 5.95
C ASP A 15 -1.32 -12.71 5.44
N SER A 16 -1.03 -11.81 4.51
CA SER A 16 -1.94 -10.75 4.03
C SER A 16 -2.05 -10.70 2.50
N GLU A 17 -1.82 -11.83 1.82
CA GLU A 17 -1.96 -11.97 0.35
C GLU A 17 -3.42 -12.15 -0.08
N SER A 18 -4.30 -12.52 0.86
CA SER A 18 -5.73 -12.68 0.62
C SER A 18 -6.50 -11.43 1.04
N ARG A 19 -7.53 -11.09 0.26
CA ARG A 19 -8.40 -9.94 0.47
C ARG A 19 -9.02 -9.94 1.86
N VAL A 20 -8.79 -8.88 2.63
CA VAL A 20 -9.40 -8.66 3.95
C VAL A 20 -10.36 -7.48 3.88
N GLN A 21 -11.61 -7.71 4.26
CA GLN A 21 -12.62 -6.67 4.35
C GLN A 21 -12.69 -6.09 5.77
N VAL A 22 -12.72 -4.76 5.89
CA VAL A 22 -12.56 -4.04 7.15
C VAL A 22 -13.58 -2.90 7.27
N HIS A 23 -14.20 -2.75 8.44
CA HIS A 23 -15.27 -1.78 8.72
C HIS A 23 -15.14 -1.15 10.09
N GLY A 24 -15.65 0.08 10.24
CA GLY A 24 -15.85 0.72 11.55
C GLY A 24 -14.62 1.42 12.13
N TYR A 25 -13.64 1.74 11.29
CA TYR A 25 -12.42 2.47 11.69
C TYR A 25 -12.43 3.86 11.05
N GLU A 26 -12.79 4.86 11.84
CA GLU A 26 -13.02 6.25 11.42
C GLU A 26 -11.75 7.08 11.54
N ASP A 27 -11.01 6.90 12.63
CA ASP A 27 -9.85 7.70 12.94
C ASP A 27 -8.66 7.40 12.03
N ARG A 28 -7.78 8.39 11.88
CA ARG A 28 -6.58 8.28 11.03
C ARG A 28 -5.70 7.10 11.46
N GLY A 29 -5.56 6.11 10.58
CA GLY A 29 -4.75 4.92 10.86
C GLY A 29 -5.25 4.08 12.04
N GLU A 30 -6.53 4.19 12.37
CA GLU A 30 -7.14 3.46 13.49
C GLU A 30 -7.11 1.95 13.24
N TYR A 31 -7.47 1.51 12.03
CA TYR A 31 -7.22 0.14 11.64
C TYR A 31 -5.73 -0.08 11.41
N SER A 32 -5.23 -1.17 11.98
CA SER A 32 -3.87 -1.65 11.83
C SER A 32 -3.88 -3.09 11.35
N ARG A 33 -3.16 -3.36 10.26
CA ARG A 33 -2.83 -4.71 9.81
C ARG A 33 -1.32 -4.84 9.76
N ARG A 34 -0.74 -5.49 10.77
CA ARG A 34 0.66 -5.91 10.73
C ARG A 34 0.81 -7.09 9.77
N ILE A 35 1.86 -7.04 8.96
CA ILE A 35 2.16 -8.05 7.96
C ILE A 35 3.14 -9.06 8.57
N LYS A 36 2.75 -10.33 8.60
CA LYS A 36 3.62 -11.41 9.08
C LYS A 36 4.15 -12.19 7.88
N TYR A 37 5.44 -12.02 7.62
CA TYR A 37 6.15 -12.76 6.58
C TYR A 37 6.45 -14.20 7.00
N ASN A 38 6.58 -15.07 6.00
CA ASN A 38 6.89 -16.49 6.19
C ASN A 38 8.34 -16.75 6.63
N VAL A 39 9.19 -15.72 6.61
CA VAL A 39 10.59 -15.75 7.07
C VAL A 39 10.87 -14.58 8.02
N THR A 40 11.98 -14.63 8.76
CA THR A 40 12.38 -13.58 9.69
C THR A 40 12.80 -12.29 8.96
N MET A 41 12.69 -11.13 9.63
CA MET A 41 13.16 -9.86 9.05
C MET A 41 14.64 -9.87 8.73
N ASP A 42 15.49 -10.51 9.54
CA ASP A 42 16.91 -10.60 9.24
C ASP A 42 17.17 -11.32 7.92
N HIS A 43 16.40 -12.38 7.61
CA HIS A 43 16.49 -13.07 6.32
C HIS A 43 15.99 -12.18 5.17
N ILE A 44 14.87 -11.47 5.34
CA ILE A 44 14.39 -10.54 4.30
C ILE A 44 15.43 -9.46 4.03
N ILE A 45 16.01 -8.86 5.07
CA ILE A 45 17.03 -7.81 4.94
C ILE A 45 18.27 -8.35 4.23
N ALA A 46 18.71 -9.57 4.53
CA ALA A 46 19.82 -10.21 3.83
C ALA A 46 19.52 -10.41 2.33
N ILE A 47 18.33 -10.92 2.00
CA ILE A 47 17.88 -11.11 0.61
C ILE A 47 17.80 -9.78 -0.12
N ILE A 48 17.18 -8.76 0.50
CA ILE A 48 17.13 -7.40 -0.04
C ILE A 48 18.56 -6.91 -0.29
N THR A 49 19.44 -6.97 0.70
CA THR A 49 20.83 -6.48 0.59
C THR A 49 21.57 -7.11 -0.59
N GLY A 50 21.42 -8.42 -0.79
CA GLY A 50 22.03 -9.15 -1.91
C GLY A 50 21.35 -8.99 -3.27
N SER A 51 20.16 -8.38 -3.35
CA SER A 51 19.38 -8.26 -4.60
C SER A 51 19.63 -6.92 -5.31
N ASN A 52 19.63 -6.90 -6.64
CA ASN A 52 19.76 -5.63 -7.39
C ASN A 52 18.49 -4.77 -7.28
N ASN A 53 17.32 -5.39 -7.40
CA ASN A 53 16.02 -4.74 -7.32
C ASN A 53 15.12 -5.52 -6.37
N CYS A 54 14.19 -4.80 -5.75
CA CYS A 54 13.13 -5.39 -4.94
C CYS A 54 11.82 -4.70 -5.29
N GLU A 55 10.76 -5.48 -5.40
CA GLU A 55 9.42 -4.96 -5.60
C GLU A 55 8.46 -5.69 -4.65
N GLN A 56 7.44 -4.98 -4.19
CA GLN A 56 6.34 -5.56 -3.45
C GLN A 56 5.05 -4.98 -4.01
N PHE A 57 4.13 -5.85 -4.42
CA PHE A 57 2.82 -5.40 -4.86
C PHE A 57 1.99 -4.95 -3.67
N ILE A 58 1.26 -3.86 -3.84
CA ILE A 58 0.32 -3.36 -2.84
C ILE A 58 -0.97 -2.93 -3.52
N LYS A 59 -2.11 -3.31 -2.94
CA LYS A 59 -3.46 -3.04 -3.44
C LYS A 59 -4.37 -2.62 -2.30
N TYR A 60 -5.15 -1.58 -2.57
CA TYR A 60 -6.13 -1.04 -1.66
C TYR A 60 -7.43 -0.76 -2.42
N GLU A 61 -8.51 -1.45 -2.04
CA GLU A 61 -9.84 -1.20 -2.59
C GLU A 61 -10.68 -0.47 -1.53
N CYS A 62 -11.40 0.56 -1.97
CA CYS A 62 -11.91 1.59 -1.09
C CYS A 62 -13.29 2.04 -1.53
N ARG A 63 -14.11 2.36 -0.53
CA ARG A 63 -15.42 2.96 -0.66
C ARG A 63 -15.62 3.84 0.57
N ASN A 64 -16.00 5.10 0.38
CA ASN A 64 -16.04 6.12 1.44
C ASN A 64 -14.76 6.14 2.31
N ALA A 65 -13.60 5.96 1.68
CA ALA A 65 -12.32 5.88 2.38
C ALA A 65 -11.19 6.40 1.50
N ALA A 66 -10.42 7.37 2.00
CA ALA A 66 -9.35 8.04 1.27
C ALA A 66 -7.96 7.86 1.90
N PHE A 67 -6.92 8.13 1.12
CA PHE A 67 -5.58 8.41 1.64
C PHE A 67 -5.54 9.82 2.24
N TRP A 68 -6.11 10.78 1.52
CA TRP A 68 -6.14 12.19 1.84
C TRP A 68 -7.57 12.71 1.67
N PHE A 69 -8.30 12.95 2.75
CA PHE A 69 -9.61 13.62 2.71
C PHE A 69 -9.49 15.13 2.44
N GLY A 70 -8.68 15.54 1.45
CA GLY A 70 -8.38 16.95 1.16
C GLY A 70 -7.60 17.67 2.27
N HIS A 71 -6.93 16.93 3.16
CA HIS A 71 -6.14 17.48 4.27
C HIS A 71 -4.64 17.27 4.08
N ASP A 72 -3.83 18.03 4.82
CA ASP A 72 -2.37 17.89 4.84
C ASP A 72 -1.86 16.65 5.60
N ARG A 73 -2.76 15.92 6.27
CA ARG A 73 -2.42 14.74 7.08
C ARG A 73 -3.15 13.52 6.53
N PRO A 74 -2.43 12.42 6.25
CA PRO A 74 -3.03 11.23 5.66
C PRO A 74 -3.92 10.51 6.68
N TYR A 75 -4.96 9.86 6.17
CA TYR A 75 -5.82 8.95 6.93
C TYR A 75 -5.42 7.49 6.75
N SER A 76 -4.83 7.19 5.60
CA SER A 76 -4.38 5.85 5.22
C SER A 76 -2.93 5.91 4.75
N TRP A 77 -2.11 4.94 5.17
CA TRP A 77 -0.70 4.83 4.80
C TRP A 77 -0.18 3.40 5.03
N TRP A 78 0.98 3.09 4.46
CA TRP A 78 1.73 1.90 4.83
C TRP A 78 2.96 2.27 5.66
N VAL A 79 3.52 1.31 6.38
CA VAL A 79 4.66 1.48 7.28
C VAL A 79 5.85 0.67 6.77
N SER A 80 7.00 1.33 6.65
CA SER A 80 8.26 0.72 6.19
C SER A 80 8.90 -0.18 7.26
N ARG A 81 9.86 -1.00 6.86
CA ARG A 81 10.67 -1.82 7.80
C ARG A 81 11.35 -1.01 8.91
N GLU A 82 11.57 0.29 8.70
CA GLU A 82 12.15 1.21 9.68
C GLU A 82 11.09 1.91 10.55
N ASN A 83 9.85 1.42 10.54
CA ASN A 83 8.70 2.04 11.20
C ASN A 83 8.38 3.46 10.71
N LEU A 84 8.76 3.78 9.47
CA LEU A 84 8.45 5.08 8.87
C LEU A 84 7.08 5.04 8.22
N LYS A 85 6.32 6.12 8.42
CA LYS A 85 5.04 6.35 7.74
C LYS A 85 5.30 6.71 6.28
N MET A 86 4.79 5.90 5.36
CA MET A 86 4.96 6.09 3.93
C MET A 86 3.63 6.49 3.28
N THR A 87 3.61 7.65 2.63
CA THR A 87 2.36 8.30 2.18
C THR A 87 2.16 8.27 0.66
N TYR A 88 3.00 7.52 -0.04
CA TYR A 88 2.80 7.18 -1.45
C TYR A 88 2.31 5.74 -1.56
N TRP A 89 1.70 5.39 -2.70
CA TRP A 89 1.17 4.05 -2.93
C TRP A 89 1.86 3.35 -4.11
N GLY A 90 1.42 2.12 -4.41
CA GLY A 90 1.93 1.33 -5.53
C GLY A 90 2.00 2.12 -6.84
N GLY A 91 3.11 1.98 -7.56
CA GLY A 91 3.38 2.67 -8.83
C GLY A 91 3.69 4.17 -8.73
N ALA A 92 3.71 4.75 -7.53
CA ALA A 92 4.12 6.14 -7.33
C ALA A 92 5.57 6.28 -6.86
N GLN A 93 6.14 7.45 -7.08
CA GLN A 93 7.46 7.79 -6.54
C GLN A 93 7.41 7.97 -5.01
N PRO A 94 8.47 7.58 -4.28
CA PRO A 94 8.58 7.85 -2.86
C PRO A 94 8.36 9.33 -2.53
N ASN A 95 7.70 9.61 -1.41
CA ASN A 95 7.37 10.96 -0.92
C ASN A 95 6.47 11.81 -1.84
N SER A 96 5.93 11.26 -2.94
CA SER A 96 5.03 11.99 -3.83
C SER A 96 3.67 12.32 -3.22
N GLY A 97 3.25 11.56 -2.19
CA GLY A 97 1.90 11.65 -1.64
C GLY A 97 0.80 11.15 -2.58
N LYS A 98 1.18 10.44 -3.65
CA LYS A 98 0.30 9.98 -4.73
C LYS A 98 0.36 8.45 -4.87
N CYS A 99 -0.52 7.92 -5.71
CA CYS A 99 -0.49 6.56 -6.27
C CYS A 99 -0.24 6.65 -7.77
N ALA A 100 -0.15 5.49 -8.44
CA ALA A 100 0.11 5.41 -9.88
C ALA A 100 -0.73 6.39 -10.71
N CYS A 101 -2.06 6.45 -10.51
CA CYS A 101 -2.91 7.30 -11.34
C CYS A 101 -2.65 8.80 -11.15
N GLY A 102 -2.26 9.21 -9.94
CA GLY A 102 -1.95 10.60 -9.61
C GLY A 102 -0.61 11.05 -10.19
N MET A 103 0.29 10.10 -10.47
CA MET A 103 1.53 10.36 -11.19
C MET A 103 1.27 10.62 -12.68
N SER A 104 0.38 9.84 -13.29
CA SER A 104 0.00 9.95 -14.72
C SER A 104 -1.16 10.91 -15.00
N ALA A 105 -1.74 11.55 -13.98
CA ALA A 105 -2.91 12.42 -14.09
C ALA A 105 -4.12 11.75 -14.79
N ASN A 106 -4.31 10.46 -14.56
CA ASN A 106 -5.37 9.64 -15.15
C ASN A 106 -6.23 8.94 -14.09
N CYS A 107 -6.26 9.45 -12.86
CA CYS A 107 -7.24 9.00 -11.86
C CYS A 107 -8.67 9.23 -12.35
N LEU A 108 -9.62 8.48 -11.81
CA LEU A 108 -11.06 8.63 -12.09
C LEU A 108 -11.52 10.09 -12.02
N LYS A 109 -10.98 10.83 -11.05
CA LYS A 109 -11.06 12.29 -10.97
C LYS A 109 -9.65 12.88 -11.11
N PRO A 110 -9.32 13.56 -12.23
CA PRO A 110 -7.95 14.03 -12.51
C PRO A 110 -7.36 15.01 -11.50
N THR A 111 -8.17 15.66 -10.67
CA THR A 111 -7.71 16.58 -9.62
C THR A 111 -7.29 15.86 -8.33
N GLU A 112 -7.62 14.58 -8.19
CA GLU A 112 -7.29 13.80 -6.98
C GLU A 112 -5.89 13.21 -7.06
N ARG A 113 -5.30 12.97 -5.88
CA ARG A 113 -3.99 12.30 -5.80
C ARG A 113 -4.09 10.82 -6.10
N CYS A 114 -5.28 10.24 -5.84
CA CYS A 114 -5.60 8.83 -6.00
C CYS A 114 -7.06 8.56 -6.31
N ASN A 115 -7.37 7.37 -6.82
CA ASN A 115 -8.75 6.96 -7.06
C ASN A 115 -9.54 6.93 -5.75
N CYS A 116 -8.94 6.40 -4.68
CA CYS A 116 -9.55 6.36 -3.36
C CYS A 116 -9.81 7.72 -2.74
N ASP A 117 -9.09 8.77 -3.17
CA ASP A 117 -9.30 10.13 -2.66
C ASP A 117 -10.58 10.77 -3.19
N GLN A 118 -11.22 10.17 -4.21
CA GLN A 118 -12.56 10.54 -4.65
C GLN A 118 -13.59 10.41 -3.52
N ASN A 119 -13.36 9.49 -2.57
CA ASN A 119 -14.14 9.30 -1.35
C ASN A 119 -15.67 9.28 -1.60
N ASP A 120 -16.09 8.43 -2.53
CA ASP A 120 -17.50 8.27 -2.86
C ASP A 120 -18.02 6.90 -2.43
N ASN A 121 -19.32 6.70 -2.63
CA ASN A 121 -20.00 5.47 -2.26
C ASN A 121 -19.83 4.36 -3.32
N VAL A 122 -18.83 4.49 -4.20
CA VAL A 122 -18.49 3.53 -5.25
C VAL A 122 -17.19 2.85 -4.87
N TRP A 123 -17.08 1.57 -5.23
CA TRP A 123 -15.82 0.85 -5.06
C TRP A 123 -14.81 1.31 -6.09
N THR A 124 -13.64 1.72 -5.61
CA THR A 124 -12.48 2.06 -6.43
C THR A 124 -11.24 1.38 -5.88
N GLU A 125 -10.14 1.43 -6.62
CA GLU A 125 -8.90 0.76 -6.27
C GLU A 125 -7.70 1.64 -6.61
N ASP A 126 -6.69 1.58 -5.74
CA ASP A 126 -5.32 1.96 -6.07
C ASP A 126 -4.39 0.78 -5.80
N SER A 127 -3.61 0.40 -6.81
CA SER A 127 -2.67 -0.72 -6.73
C SER A 127 -1.40 -0.48 -7.54
N GLY A 128 -0.37 -1.28 -7.27
CA GLY A 128 0.89 -1.25 -8.01
C GLY A 128 2.07 -1.72 -7.18
N TYR A 129 3.26 -1.69 -7.79
CA TYR A 129 4.49 -2.09 -7.11
C TYR A 129 5.12 -0.93 -6.34
N LEU A 130 5.52 -1.20 -5.10
CA LEU A 130 6.50 -0.43 -4.36
C LEU A 130 7.88 -0.94 -4.75
N THR A 131 8.78 -0.05 -5.14
CA THR A 131 10.12 -0.42 -5.66
C THR A 131 11.26 0.23 -4.88
N ASP A 132 10.96 1.02 -3.85
CA ASP A 132 11.96 1.59 -2.96
C ASP A 132 12.51 0.53 -2.01
N LYS A 133 13.61 -0.08 -2.45
CA LYS A 133 14.39 -1.08 -1.72
C LYS A 133 14.79 -0.62 -0.32
N SER A 134 14.95 0.69 -0.08
CA SER A 134 15.33 1.22 1.23
C SER A 134 14.17 1.18 2.24
N ALA A 135 12.92 1.20 1.76
CA ALA A 135 11.73 1.20 2.61
C ALA A 135 11.08 -0.18 2.75
N LEU A 136 11.21 -1.06 1.75
CA LEU A 136 10.65 -2.42 1.79
C LEU A 136 11.29 -3.30 2.87
N PRO A 137 10.60 -4.33 3.39
CA PRO A 137 9.19 -4.66 3.13
C PRO A 137 8.18 -3.72 3.82
N VAL A 138 6.91 -3.81 3.39
CA VAL A 138 5.76 -3.26 4.13
C VAL A 138 5.54 -4.07 5.40
N ILE A 139 5.64 -3.47 6.59
CA ILE A 139 5.44 -4.19 7.86
C ILE A 139 4.05 -3.97 8.46
N GLU A 140 3.37 -2.90 8.07
CA GLU A 140 2.04 -2.58 8.59
C GLU A 140 1.26 -1.70 7.60
N LEU A 141 -0.05 -1.89 7.58
CA LEU A 141 -1.00 -1.03 6.88
C LEU A 141 -1.88 -0.33 7.89
N ARG A 142 -2.09 0.96 7.68
CA ARG A 142 -2.83 1.84 8.58
C ARG A 142 -3.91 2.53 7.82
N PHE A 143 -5.14 2.44 8.32
CA PHE A 143 -6.30 2.89 7.60
C PHE A 143 -7.32 3.59 8.48
N GLY A 144 -7.93 4.63 7.92
CA GLY A 144 -9.05 5.36 8.51
C GLY A 144 -10.01 5.82 7.42
N THR A 145 -11.30 5.88 7.74
CA THR A 145 -12.38 6.20 6.80
C THR A 145 -12.92 7.62 6.94
N GLY A 146 -12.60 8.35 8.02
CA GLY A 146 -13.06 9.72 8.21
C GLY A 146 -14.58 9.93 8.18
N GLN A 147 -15.39 8.86 8.14
CA GLN A 147 -16.84 8.87 8.02
C GLN A 147 -17.50 7.71 8.78
N THR A 148 -18.69 7.97 9.31
CA THR A 148 -19.48 7.06 10.17
C THR A 148 -20.08 5.83 9.46
N ARG A 149 -19.80 5.62 8.15
CA ARG A 149 -20.48 4.60 7.34
C ARG A 149 -19.62 4.04 6.18
N PHE A 150 -19.11 2.83 6.43
CA PHE A 150 -19.03 1.68 5.49
C PHE A 150 -17.84 1.48 4.51
N TYR A 151 -17.42 0.19 4.45
CA TYR A 151 -16.67 -0.67 3.49
C TYR A 151 -15.26 -0.32 2.96
N LYS A 152 -14.27 -1.16 3.32
CA LYS A 152 -12.87 -1.07 2.88
C LYS A 152 -12.28 -2.48 2.65
N GLU A 153 -11.43 -2.67 1.65
CA GLU A 153 -10.73 -3.94 1.38
C GLU A 153 -9.23 -3.71 1.27
N THR A 154 -8.45 -4.61 1.84
CA THR A 154 -6.98 -4.53 1.81
C THR A 154 -6.40 -5.87 1.32
N LEU A 155 -5.57 -5.73 0.28
CA LEU A 155 -4.63 -6.66 -0.34
C LEU A 155 -5.13 -8.00 -0.88
N SER A 156 -5.08 -8.10 -2.22
CA SER A 156 -4.72 -9.32 -2.93
C SER A 156 -3.38 -9.09 -3.64
N GLU A 157 -2.48 -10.06 -3.63
CA GLU A 157 -1.43 -10.18 -4.66
C GLU A 157 -2.03 -10.41 -6.05
#